data_AF-A0A915E189-F1
#
_entry.id   AF-A0A915E189-F1
#
_cell.length_a   1.000
_cell.length_b   1.000
_cell.length_c   1.000
_cell.angle_alpha   90.00
_cell.angle_beta   90.00
_cell.angle_gamma   90.00
#
_symmetry.space_group_name_H-M   'P 1'
#
loop_
_entity.id
_entity.type
_entity.pdbx_description
1 polymer ?
#
loop_
_entity_poly.entity_id
_entity_poly.type
_entity_poly.pdbx_seq_one_letter_code
_entity_poly.pdbx_strand_id
1 'polypeptide(L)'
;MPKPVAPLPPIEPAPHSQEALLTDSSAPNVSCFNRFTTATIKNFKSAKNKLINLPTESIDPAKSFYYYWTFFVYIGFLYNSFMCVIFVFDDTQGDFFHVWLSLNLIFDFIFVLDILINAKLTYRVWEFVEKTNMRTNYPNGFRIFHIAVVCVVLFHWNAALYFKISLIHGILSTSFTAWEFNYVKIADPLFATCDILLTDPDQSCGFNETALDVNDRDNYIPQMMEYWENQTEQGEDRIRVIEFSNFTKQYSLSIYWSSLTLTTSGQQVYLALD
;
A
#
# COMPACT_ATOMS: atom_id res chain seq x y z
N MET A 1 -19.21 -33.34 -81.50
CA MET A 1 -19.18 -32.32 -82.58
C MET A 1 -19.45 -30.96 -81.96
N PRO A 2 -19.06 -29.86 -82.62
CA PRO A 2 -17.70 -29.35 -82.88
C PRO A 2 -17.22 -28.48 -81.68
N LYS A 3 -16.10 -27.73 -81.63
CA LYS A 3 -15.02 -27.34 -82.56
C LYS A 3 -13.78 -26.99 -81.68
N PRO A 4 -12.52 -27.16 -82.13
CA PRO A 4 -11.34 -26.78 -81.34
C PRO A 4 -11.10 -25.25 -81.34
N VAL A 5 -10.43 -24.74 -80.31
CA VAL A 5 -9.95 -23.36 -80.21
C VAL A 5 -8.43 -23.38 -79.96
N ALA A 6 -7.71 -22.45 -80.59
CA ALA A 6 -6.26 -22.49 -80.79
C ALA A 6 -5.43 -22.11 -79.54
N PRO A 7 -4.12 -22.45 -79.51
CA PRO A 7 -3.22 -22.03 -78.43
C PRO A 7 -3.05 -20.51 -78.36
N LEU A 8 -2.94 -19.99 -77.13
CA LEU A 8 -2.70 -18.58 -76.86
C LEU A 8 -1.26 -18.15 -77.26
N PRO A 9 -1.06 -16.98 -77.87
CA PRO A 9 0.26 -16.42 -78.11
C PRO A 9 0.90 -15.84 -76.81
N PRO A 10 2.23 -15.63 -76.78
CA PRO A 10 2.93 -15.17 -75.57
C PRO A 10 2.57 -13.74 -75.15
N ILE A 11 2.67 -13.49 -73.84
CA ILE A 11 2.37 -12.18 -73.23
C ILE A 11 3.58 -11.26 -73.35
N GLU A 12 3.37 -10.07 -73.92
CA GLU A 12 4.32 -8.95 -73.92
C GLU A 12 3.87 -7.90 -72.87
N PRO A 13 4.76 -7.34 -72.02
CA PRO A 13 4.35 -6.53 -70.88
C PRO A 13 3.94 -5.10 -71.27
N ALA A 14 2.79 -4.65 -70.77
CA ALA A 14 2.28 -3.29 -70.96
C ALA A 14 3.00 -2.25 -70.06
N PRO A 15 3.20 -1.00 -70.54
CA PRO A 15 3.91 0.03 -69.79
C PRO A 15 3.06 0.78 -68.75
N HIS A 16 3.72 1.41 -67.80
CA HIS A 16 3.08 2.25 -66.77
C HIS A 16 2.38 3.49 -67.35
N SER A 17 1.17 3.77 -66.88
CA SER A 17 0.48 5.04 -67.03
C SER A 17 -0.05 5.54 -65.67
N GLN A 18 0.22 6.80 -65.34
CA GLN A 18 -0.30 7.48 -64.14
C GLN A 18 -1.73 7.99 -64.39
N GLU A 19 -2.63 7.88 -63.41
CA GLU A 19 -4.00 8.41 -63.50
C GLU A 19 -4.25 9.64 -62.61
N ALA A 20 -5.16 10.49 -63.11
CA ALA A 20 -5.72 11.70 -62.50
C ALA A 20 -7.06 12.01 -63.22
N LEU A 21 -7.95 12.90 -62.78
CA LEU A 21 -7.90 13.95 -61.74
C LEU A 21 -9.37 14.25 -61.32
N LEU A 22 -9.61 14.79 -60.12
CA LEU A 22 -10.89 15.44 -59.68
C LEU A 22 -12.10 14.49 -59.47
N THR A 23 -13.15 14.76 -58.67
CA THR A 23 -13.45 15.77 -57.62
C THR A 23 -14.71 15.32 -56.86
N ASP A 24 -14.82 15.61 -55.56
CA ASP A 24 -16.02 16.29 -55.03
C ASP A 24 -15.72 17.11 -53.76
N SER A 25 -16.59 18.08 -53.47
CA SER A 25 -16.39 19.17 -52.52
C SER A 25 -17.32 19.09 -51.30
N SER A 26 -16.75 18.90 -50.10
CA SER A 26 -17.24 19.52 -48.86
C SER A 26 -16.28 19.26 -47.68
N ALA A 27 -15.44 20.23 -47.34
CA ALA A 27 -14.65 20.22 -46.11
C ALA A 27 -14.68 21.60 -45.44
N PRO A 28 -14.93 21.68 -44.11
CA PRO A 28 -15.07 22.96 -43.42
C PRO A 28 -13.74 23.72 -43.31
N ASN A 29 -13.85 25.04 -43.19
CA ASN A 29 -12.77 26.01 -43.36
C ASN A 29 -11.67 25.89 -42.27
N VAL A 30 -10.58 25.18 -42.57
CA VAL A 30 -9.47 24.85 -41.63
C VAL A 30 -8.66 26.08 -41.16
N SER A 31 -8.86 27.25 -41.80
CA SER A 31 -8.11 28.48 -41.52
C SER A 31 -8.25 29.01 -40.09
N CYS A 32 -9.42 28.84 -39.45
CA CYS A 32 -9.65 29.38 -38.10
C CYS A 32 -9.01 28.52 -37.00
N PHE A 33 -9.02 27.19 -37.15
CA PHE A 33 -8.45 26.25 -36.18
C PHE A 33 -6.92 26.40 -36.07
N ASN A 34 -6.23 26.54 -37.20
CA ASN A 34 -4.78 26.74 -37.26
C ASN A 34 -4.33 28.08 -36.63
N ARG A 35 -5.20 29.09 -36.57
CA ARG A 35 -4.90 30.37 -35.90
C ARG A 35 -5.05 30.29 -34.38
N PHE A 36 -5.99 29.48 -33.90
CA PHE A 36 -6.20 29.25 -32.46
C PHE A 36 -5.10 28.37 -31.86
N THR A 37 -4.69 27.30 -32.56
CA THR A 37 -3.60 26.43 -32.10
C THR A 37 -2.26 27.16 -32.05
N THR A 38 -1.90 27.93 -33.08
CA THR A 38 -0.62 28.67 -33.11
C THR A 38 -0.53 29.77 -32.06
N ALA A 39 -1.63 30.45 -31.73
CA ALA A 39 -1.68 31.42 -30.63
C ALA A 39 -1.47 30.73 -29.26
N THR A 40 -2.19 29.65 -28.98
CA THR A 40 -2.05 28.88 -27.73
C THR A 40 -0.67 28.26 -27.59
N ILE A 41 -0.09 27.72 -28.67
CA ILE A 41 1.27 27.17 -28.69
C ILE A 41 2.32 28.29 -28.49
N LYS A 42 2.14 29.47 -29.09
CA LYS A 42 3.01 30.63 -28.80
C LYS A 42 2.93 31.04 -27.34
N ASN A 43 1.73 31.07 -26.75
CA ASN A 43 1.54 31.41 -25.35
C ASN A 43 2.18 30.36 -24.43
N PHE A 44 2.04 29.06 -24.72
CA PHE A 44 2.71 27.99 -23.98
C PHE A 44 4.24 28.05 -24.11
N LYS A 45 4.76 28.31 -25.32
CA LYS A 45 6.21 28.43 -25.57
C LYS A 45 6.79 29.69 -24.92
N SER A 46 6.02 30.79 -24.90
CA SER A 46 6.38 32.03 -24.20
C SER A 46 6.31 31.87 -22.68
N ALA A 47 5.30 31.17 -22.15
CA ALA A 47 5.19 30.86 -20.73
C ALA A 47 6.33 29.93 -20.27
N LYS A 48 6.63 28.89 -21.05
CA LYS A 48 7.78 28.00 -20.82
C LYS A 48 9.10 28.78 -20.83
N ASN A 49 9.32 29.66 -21.81
CA ASN A 49 10.53 30.51 -21.84
C ASN A 49 10.57 31.52 -20.68
N LYS A 50 9.42 32.02 -20.22
CA LYS A 50 9.32 32.94 -19.07
C LYS A 50 9.53 32.22 -17.72
N LEU A 51 9.16 30.93 -17.63
CA LEU A 51 9.47 30.03 -16.52
C LEU A 51 10.95 29.63 -16.51
N ILE A 52 11.56 29.37 -17.68
CA ILE A 52 13.01 29.11 -17.83
C ILE A 52 13.83 30.35 -17.46
N ASN A 53 13.31 31.55 -17.71
CA ASN A 53 13.95 32.83 -17.41
C ASN A 53 13.46 33.46 -16.08
N LEU A 54 12.77 32.71 -15.21
CA LEU A 54 12.70 33.11 -13.80
C LEU A 54 14.14 33.16 -13.26
N PRO A 55 14.49 34.14 -12.41
CA PRO A 55 15.76 34.11 -11.74
C PRO A 55 15.79 32.88 -10.85
N THR A 56 16.42 31.81 -11.31
CA THR A 56 17.08 30.86 -10.43
C THR A 56 18.24 31.61 -9.79
N GLU A 57 17.92 32.46 -8.82
CA GLU A 57 18.80 32.70 -7.70
C GLU A 57 19.09 31.29 -7.17
N SER A 58 20.27 30.78 -7.50
CA SER A 58 20.61 29.38 -7.28
C SER A 58 20.76 29.19 -5.79
N ILE A 59 19.66 28.86 -5.11
CA ILE A 59 19.59 28.65 -3.67
C ILE A 59 20.65 27.61 -3.35
N ASP A 60 21.76 28.08 -2.77
CA ASP A 60 22.96 27.30 -2.62
C ASP A 60 22.63 26.00 -1.85
N PRO A 61 22.79 24.80 -2.46
CA PRO A 61 22.41 23.54 -1.86
C PRO A 61 23.22 23.20 -0.60
N ALA A 62 24.29 23.96 -0.30
CA ALA A 62 25.03 23.89 0.96
C ALA A 62 24.27 24.49 2.16
N LYS A 63 23.30 25.39 1.97
CA LYS A 63 22.60 26.08 3.07
C LYS A 63 21.79 25.11 3.94
N SER A 64 21.95 25.20 5.26
CA SER A 64 21.25 24.34 6.23
C SER A 64 19.73 24.39 6.13
N PHE A 65 19.15 25.51 5.71
CA PHE A 65 17.71 25.62 5.44
C PHE A 65 17.22 24.58 4.42
N TYR A 66 17.97 24.38 3.33
CA TYR A 66 17.61 23.44 2.27
C TYR A 66 17.56 22.00 2.78
N TYR A 67 18.46 21.63 3.69
CA TYR A 67 18.50 20.30 4.31
C TYR A 67 17.24 20.04 5.16
N TYR A 68 16.85 20.99 6.02
CA TYR A 68 15.62 20.86 6.80
C TYR A 68 14.37 20.85 5.91
N TRP A 69 14.36 21.64 4.84
CA TRP A 69 13.31 21.60 3.83
C TRP A 69 13.22 20.22 3.14
N THR A 70 14.34 19.64 2.69
CA THR A 70 14.36 18.28 2.11
C THR A 70 13.86 17.21 3.09
N PHE A 71 14.11 17.38 4.39
CA PHE A 71 13.64 16.48 5.43
C PHE A 71 12.11 16.54 5.60
N PHE A 72 11.51 17.74 5.61
CA PHE A 72 10.04 17.88 5.65
C PHE A 72 9.35 17.28 4.42
N VAL A 73 9.91 17.50 3.23
CA VAL A 73 9.41 16.90 1.98
C VAL A 73 9.54 15.37 2.00
N TYR A 74 10.64 14.84 2.56
CA TYR A 74 10.82 13.40 2.77
C TYR A 74 9.81 12.80 3.76
N ILE A 75 9.50 13.50 4.87
CA ILE A 75 8.43 13.10 5.80
C ILE A 75 7.08 13.05 5.08
N GLY A 76 6.74 14.06 4.26
CA GLY A 76 5.51 14.04 3.47
C GLY A 76 5.43 12.87 2.51
N PHE A 77 6.53 12.53 1.84
CA PHE A 77 6.60 11.35 0.98
C PHE A 77 6.35 10.04 1.75
N LEU A 78 6.97 9.89 2.94
CA LEU A 78 6.72 8.73 3.80
C LEU A 78 5.26 8.70 4.28
N TYR A 79 4.70 9.83 4.74
CA TYR A 79 3.30 9.93 5.14
C TYR A 79 2.36 9.43 4.02
N ASN A 80 2.53 9.93 2.79
CA ASN A 80 1.73 9.49 1.65
C ASN A 80 1.89 7.98 1.39
N SER A 81 3.12 7.47 1.44
CA SER A 81 3.42 6.04 1.21
C SER A 81 2.73 5.10 2.22
N PHE A 82 2.62 5.52 3.49
CA PHE A 82 1.88 4.76 4.50
C PHE A 82 0.37 4.98 4.38
N MET A 83 -0.10 6.21 4.20
CA MET A 83 -1.53 6.51 4.18
C MET A 83 -2.26 5.91 2.98
N CYS A 84 -1.63 5.82 1.81
CA CYS A 84 -2.21 5.12 0.65
C CYS A 84 -2.49 3.63 0.94
N VAL A 85 -1.67 3.01 1.80
CA VAL A 85 -1.84 1.61 2.24
C VAL A 85 -2.90 1.51 3.33
N ILE A 86 -2.93 2.43 4.29
CA ILE A 86 -3.94 2.40 5.37
C ILE A 86 -5.35 2.59 4.82
N PHE A 87 -5.52 3.38 3.75
CA PHE A 87 -6.83 3.62 3.12
C PHE A 87 -7.41 2.43 2.34
N VAL A 88 -6.63 1.36 2.15
CA VAL A 88 -7.13 0.07 1.63
C VAL A 88 -8.04 -0.65 2.64
N PHE A 89 -7.96 -0.33 3.93
CA PHE A 89 -8.83 -0.88 4.96
C PHE A 89 -10.08 -0.01 5.09
N ASP A 90 -11.23 -0.54 4.66
CA ASP A 90 -12.44 0.26 4.46
C ASP A 90 -13.00 0.81 5.80
N ASP A 91 -12.74 0.11 6.92
CA ASP A 91 -13.07 0.58 8.29
C ASP A 91 -12.38 1.90 8.69
N THR A 92 -11.24 2.25 8.08
CA THR A 92 -10.54 3.52 8.37
C THR A 92 -11.20 4.72 7.68
N GLN A 93 -12.06 4.50 6.68
CA GLN A 93 -12.67 5.56 5.88
C GLN A 93 -13.86 6.26 6.55
N GLY A 94 -14.30 5.80 7.72
CA GLY A 94 -15.33 6.47 8.54
C GLY A 94 -14.76 7.69 9.28
N ASP A 95 -14.55 7.55 10.58
CA ASP A 95 -14.27 8.67 11.49
C ASP A 95 -12.96 9.42 11.19
N PHE A 96 -11.97 8.75 10.58
CA PHE A 96 -10.65 9.33 10.30
C PHE A 96 -10.57 10.13 8.99
N PHE A 97 -11.59 10.06 8.12
CA PHE A 97 -11.54 10.63 6.77
C PHE A 97 -11.28 12.15 6.75
N HIS A 98 -11.94 12.91 7.63
CA HIS A 98 -11.78 14.36 7.69
C HIS A 98 -10.38 14.82 8.15
N VAL A 99 -9.78 14.09 9.10
CA VAL A 99 -8.42 14.36 9.58
C VAL A 99 -7.40 14.02 8.49
N TRP A 100 -7.57 12.87 7.84
CA TRP A 100 -6.74 12.47 6.70
C TRP A 100 -6.83 13.47 5.55
N LEU A 101 -8.02 13.89 5.13
CA LEU A 101 -8.21 14.85 4.04
C LEU A 101 -7.50 16.19 4.34
N SER A 102 -7.60 16.66 5.59
CA SER A 102 -6.92 17.87 6.05
C SER A 102 -5.40 17.74 5.96
N LEU A 103 -4.84 16.59 6.37
CA LEU A 103 -3.40 16.34 6.30
C LEU A 103 -2.89 16.17 4.87
N ASN A 104 -3.65 15.51 3.98
CA ASN A 104 -3.28 15.39 2.57
C ASN A 104 -3.22 16.78 1.90
N LEU A 105 -4.22 17.64 2.14
CA LEU A 105 -4.21 19.01 1.61
C LEU A 105 -3.01 19.82 2.10
N ILE A 106 -2.56 19.61 3.34
CA ILE A 106 -1.34 20.23 3.88
C ILE A 106 -0.09 19.70 3.17
N PHE A 107 0.02 18.39 2.95
CA PHE A 107 1.17 17.82 2.24
C PHE A 107 1.20 18.18 0.75
N ASP A 108 0.06 18.20 0.07
CA ASP A 108 -0.07 18.69 -1.31
C ASP A 108 0.40 20.14 -1.44
N PHE A 109 0.04 21.01 -0.48
CA PHE A 109 0.56 22.38 -0.44
C PHE A 109 2.09 22.41 -0.24
N ILE A 110 2.66 21.58 0.63
CA ILE A 110 4.11 21.46 0.82
C ILE A 110 4.80 20.98 -0.47
N PHE A 111 4.23 20.01 -1.21
CA PHE A 111 4.77 19.55 -2.48
C PHE A 111 4.67 20.61 -3.59
N VAL A 112 3.57 21.37 -3.65
CA VAL A 112 3.45 22.52 -4.57
C VAL A 112 4.52 23.57 -4.26
N LEU A 113 4.78 23.88 -2.97
CA LEU A 113 5.89 24.76 -2.59
C LEU A 113 7.25 24.18 -2.99
N ASP A 114 7.48 22.86 -2.82
CA ASP A 114 8.75 22.24 -3.23
C ASP A 114 8.99 22.34 -4.73
N ILE A 115 7.93 22.13 -5.55
CA ILE A 115 7.97 22.28 -7.01
C ILE A 115 8.27 23.73 -7.41
N LEU A 116 7.69 24.72 -6.71
CA LEU A 116 7.94 26.14 -6.96
C LEU A 116 9.36 26.58 -6.59
N ILE A 117 9.94 26.02 -5.51
CA ILE A 117 11.30 26.32 -5.07
C ILE A 117 12.35 25.54 -5.89
N ASN A 118 12.04 24.31 -6.31
CA ASN A 118 12.96 23.38 -6.96
C ASN A 118 12.31 22.67 -8.16
N ALA A 119 12.21 23.33 -9.31
CA ALA A 119 11.64 22.76 -10.54
C ALA A 119 12.42 21.56 -11.16
N LYS A 120 13.45 21.02 -10.49
CA LYS A 120 14.23 19.86 -10.93
C LYS A 120 13.70 18.57 -10.30
N LEU A 121 12.78 17.94 -11.02
CA LEU A 121 12.22 16.63 -10.70
C LEU A 121 13.29 15.52 -10.65
N THR A 122 12.98 14.42 -9.95
CA THR A 122 13.53 13.03 -10.12
C THR A 122 14.62 12.51 -9.15
N TYR A 123 15.06 13.20 -8.09
CA TYR A 123 16.02 12.57 -7.14
C TYR A 123 15.90 12.96 -5.65
N ARG A 124 14.76 13.52 -5.21
CA ARG A 124 14.59 14.15 -3.88
C ARG A 124 14.88 13.23 -2.67
N VAL A 125 14.43 11.98 -2.72
CA VAL A 125 14.66 11.00 -1.64
C VAL A 125 16.15 10.65 -1.55
N TRP A 126 16.78 10.31 -2.68
CA TRP A 126 18.20 10.03 -2.76
C TRP A 126 19.06 11.21 -2.30
N GLU A 127 18.71 12.44 -2.71
CA GLU A 127 19.38 13.66 -2.26
C GLU A 127 19.34 13.84 -0.74
N PHE A 128 18.19 13.59 -0.11
CA PHE A 128 18.06 13.66 1.35
C PHE A 128 18.89 12.55 2.05
N VAL A 129 18.86 11.32 1.52
CA VAL A 129 19.60 10.18 2.06
C VAL A 129 21.12 10.41 1.96
N GLU A 130 21.60 10.88 0.82
CA GLU A 130 23.02 11.22 0.61
C GLU A 130 23.48 12.36 1.53
N LYS A 131 22.71 13.45 1.62
CA LYS A 131 23.03 14.59 2.51
C LYS A 131 23.02 14.19 3.99
N THR A 132 22.10 13.34 4.41
CA THR A 132 22.04 12.85 5.79
C THR A 132 23.19 11.88 6.09
N ASN A 133 23.52 10.99 5.15
CA ASN A 133 24.67 10.07 5.27
C ASN A 133 26.02 10.81 5.34
N MET A 134 26.13 12.00 4.73
CA MET A 134 27.33 12.86 4.85
C MET A 134 27.36 13.71 6.13
N ARG A 135 26.22 13.94 6.80
CA ARG A 135 26.12 14.80 7.99
C ARG A 135 26.03 14.04 9.32
N THR A 136 25.72 12.75 9.29
CA THR A 136 25.61 11.92 10.49
C THR A 136 26.98 11.51 11.04
N ASN A 137 27.14 11.58 12.37
CA ASN A 137 28.30 11.02 13.07
C ASN A 137 28.29 9.47 13.11
N TYR A 138 27.15 8.84 12.77
CA TYR A 138 26.94 7.39 12.83
C TYR A 138 26.43 6.85 11.48
N PRO A 139 27.27 6.77 10.44
CA PRO A 139 26.86 6.36 9.09
C PRO A 139 26.30 4.92 9.05
N ASN A 140 26.85 4.01 9.86
CA ASN A 140 26.34 2.64 9.95
C ASN A 140 24.91 2.59 10.52
N GLY A 141 24.64 3.35 11.58
CA GLY A 141 23.31 3.45 12.18
C GLY A 141 22.28 4.06 11.22
N PHE A 142 22.66 5.12 10.50
CA PHE A 142 21.79 5.74 9.49
C PHE A 142 21.45 4.78 8.33
N ARG A 143 22.43 4.00 7.85
CA ARG A 143 22.20 2.99 6.80
C ARG A 143 21.23 1.90 7.25
N ILE A 144 21.38 1.39 8.48
CA ILE A 144 20.45 0.42 9.06
C ILE A 144 19.04 1.02 9.19
N PHE A 145 18.92 2.26 9.69
CA PHE A 145 17.66 2.97 9.78
C PHE A 145 16.98 3.15 8.41
N HIS A 146 17.73 3.58 7.39
CA HIS A 146 17.20 3.72 6.02
C HIS A 146 16.67 2.39 5.48
N ILE A 147 17.44 1.30 5.62
CA ILE A 147 17.02 -0.04 5.20
C ILE A 147 15.76 -0.47 5.97
N ALA A 148 15.71 -0.24 7.28
CA ALA A 148 14.54 -0.56 8.10
C ALA A 148 13.28 0.18 7.64
N VAL A 149 13.35 1.48 7.34
CA VAL A 149 12.23 2.26 6.80
C VAL A 149 11.76 1.71 5.45
N VAL A 150 12.69 1.36 4.55
CA VAL A 150 12.35 0.74 3.25
C VAL A 150 11.67 -0.63 3.45
N CYS A 151 12.19 -1.48 4.34
CA CYS A 151 11.58 -2.78 4.65
C CYS A 151 10.16 -2.63 5.22
N VAL A 152 9.93 -1.69 6.14
CA VAL A 152 8.59 -1.43 6.69
C VAL A 152 7.63 -0.99 5.58
N VAL A 153 8.02 -0.07 4.70
CA VAL A 153 7.19 0.35 3.54
C VAL A 153 6.85 -0.84 2.64
N LEU A 154 7.83 -1.70 2.32
CA LEU A 154 7.61 -2.90 1.51
C LEU A 154 6.62 -3.87 2.16
N PHE A 155 6.76 -4.13 3.47
CA PHE A 155 5.85 -4.99 4.21
C PHE A 155 4.43 -4.41 4.27
N HIS A 156 4.31 -3.10 4.40
CA HIS A 156 3.04 -2.38 4.44
C HIS A 156 2.30 -2.48 3.09
N TRP A 157 2.99 -2.21 1.97
CA TRP A 157 2.40 -2.33 0.62
C TRP A 157 1.99 -3.78 0.27
N ASN A 158 2.82 -4.77 0.62
CA ASN A 158 2.50 -6.18 0.40
C ASN A 158 1.32 -6.65 1.29
N ALA A 159 1.16 -6.09 2.49
CA ALA A 159 0.00 -6.34 3.35
C ALA A 159 -1.32 -5.81 2.74
N ALA A 160 -1.33 -4.58 2.21
CA ALA A 160 -2.51 -4.07 1.49
C ALA A 160 -2.84 -4.87 0.23
N LEU A 161 -1.82 -5.34 -0.50
CA LEU A 161 -2.01 -6.21 -1.66
C LEU A 161 -2.69 -7.52 -1.26
N TYR A 162 -2.19 -8.20 -0.21
CA TYR A 162 -2.80 -9.39 0.37
C TYR A 162 -4.27 -9.16 0.78
N PHE A 163 -4.55 -8.04 1.45
CA PHE A 163 -5.90 -7.72 1.90
C PHE A 163 -6.87 -7.50 0.73
N LYS A 164 -6.53 -6.65 -0.25
CA LYS A 164 -7.40 -6.47 -1.44
C LYS A 164 -7.54 -7.75 -2.27
N ILE A 165 -6.51 -8.58 -2.38
CA ILE A 165 -6.61 -9.89 -3.05
C ILE A 165 -7.55 -10.83 -2.28
N SER A 166 -7.51 -10.86 -0.94
CA SER A 166 -8.44 -11.65 -0.13
C SER A 166 -9.89 -11.19 -0.27
N LEU A 167 -10.14 -9.88 -0.30
CA LEU A 167 -11.49 -9.32 -0.55
C LEU A 167 -12.08 -9.79 -1.89
N ILE A 168 -11.25 -9.98 -2.92
CA ILE A 168 -11.69 -10.46 -4.25
C ILE A 168 -12.08 -11.95 -4.22
N HIS A 169 -11.38 -12.78 -3.44
CA HIS A 169 -11.66 -14.22 -3.35
C HIS A 169 -12.83 -14.54 -2.41
N GLY A 170 -13.11 -13.66 -1.45
CA GLY A 170 -14.27 -13.71 -0.57
C GLY A 170 -13.90 -14.05 0.87
N ILE A 171 -14.23 -13.14 1.79
CA ILE A 171 -13.96 -13.22 3.24
C ILE A 171 -14.91 -14.14 4.02
N LEU A 172 -15.71 -14.97 3.32
CA LEU A 172 -16.85 -15.69 3.90
C LEU A 172 -16.56 -17.16 4.23
N SER A 173 -15.36 -17.67 3.91
CA SER A 173 -14.94 -18.99 4.38
C SER A 173 -14.75 -18.95 5.90
N THR A 174 -15.12 -20.02 6.61
CA THR A 174 -14.87 -20.17 8.06
C THR A 174 -13.64 -21.04 8.35
N SER A 175 -12.89 -21.43 7.31
CA SER A 175 -11.73 -22.30 7.44
C SER A 175 -10.52 -21.55 7.98
N PHE A 176 -9.87 -22.14 8.98
CA PHE A 176 -8.57 -21.69 9.47
C PHE A 176 -7.44 -21.96 8.47
N THR A 177 -7.51 -23.05 7.68
CA THR A 177 -6.44 -23.52 6.78
C THR A 177 -6.39 -22.82 5.42
N ALA A 178 -7.40 -22.00 5.10
CA ALA A 178 -7.40 -21.20 3.89
C ALA A 178 -6.29 -20.13 3.93
N TRP A 179 -5.86 -19.63 2.78
CA TRP A 179 -4.84 -18.57 2.74
C TRP A 179 -5.46 -17.17 2.82
N GLU A 180 -6.73 -17.00 2.43
CA GLU A 180 -7.39 -15.68 2.44
C GLU A 180 -7.60 -15.09 3.85
N PHE A 181 -7.79 -13.77 3.91
CA PHE A 181 -8.16 -13.06 5.13
C PHE A 181 -9.50 -13.57 5.69
N ASN A 182 -9.52 -13.84 7.00
CA ASN A 182 -10.70 -14.27 7.74
C ASN A 182 -10.61 -13.77 9.19
N TYR A 183 -11.72 -13.27 9.74
CA TYR A 183 -11.80 -12.76 11.10
C TYR A 183 -11.58 -13.84 12.18
N VAL A 184 -11.94 -15.10 11.93
CA VAL A 184 -11.77 -16.18 12.93
C VAL A 184 -10.30 -16.47 13.25
N LYS A 185 -9.37 -16.09 12.36
CA LYS A 185 -7.92 -16.30 12.52
C LYS A 185 -7.30 -15.38 13.57
N ILE A 186 -8.00 -14.35 14.04
CA ILE A 186 -7.57 -13.49 15.15
C ILE A 186 -8.66 -13.51 16.22
N ALA A 187 -8.40 -14.29 17.25
CA ALA A 187 -9.17 -14.23 18.49
C ALA A 187 -8.87 -12.91 19.23
N ASP A 188 -9.88 -12.39 19.93
CA ASP A 188 -9.71 -11.28 20.85
C ASP A 188 -8.96 -11.75 22.12
N PRO A 189 -8.01 -10.97 22.64
CA PRO A 189 -7.24 -11.36 23.81
C PRO A 189 -8.13 -11.43 25.06
N LEU A 190 -8.01 -12.57 25.75
CA LEU A 190 -8.68 -12.90 26.99
C LEU A 190 -7.71 -12.65 28.15
N PHE A 191 -8.11 -11.83 29.13
CA PHE A 191 -7.32 -11.58 30.33
C PHE A 191 -8.06 -12.08 31.57
N ALA A 192 -7.38 -12.82 32.45
CA ALA A 192 -7.92 -13.15 33.76
C ALA A 192 -8.12 -11.87 34.59
N THR A 193 -9.23 -11.80 35.32
CA THR A 193 -9.54 -10.70 36.25
C THR A 193 -9.00 -10.96 37.66
N CYS A 194 -8.88 -12.22 38.05
CA CYS A 194 -8.31 -12.68 39.30
C CYS A 194 -6.77 -12.83 39.23
N ASP A 195 -6.10 -12.79 40.38
CA ASP A 195 -4.64 -12.96 40.44
C ASP A 195 -4.27 -14.42 40.17
N ILE A 196 -3.32 -14.63 39.27
CA ILE A 196 -2.82 -15.94 38.85
C ILE A 196 -1.44 -16.25 39.46
N LEU A 197 -0.89 -15.37 40.30
CA LEU A 197 0.37 -15.65 41.00
C LEU A 197 0.20 -16.75 42.06
N LEU A 198 1.19 -17.65 42.08
CA LEU A 198 1.37 -18.72 43.08
C LEU A 198 1.57 -18.24 44.54
N THR A 199 1.45 -16.93 44.79
CA THR A 199 1.50 -16.31 46.13
C THR A 199 0.13 -16.02 46.72
N ASP A 200 -0.96 -16.26 45.97
CA ASP A 200 -2.32 -16.16 46.50
C ASP A 200 -2.58 -17.30 47.52
N PRO A 201 -2.86 -17.00 48.80
CA PRO A 201 -3.10 -18.02 49.82
C PRO A 201 -4.39 -18.85 49.62
N ASP A 202 -5.37 -18.34 48.86
CA ASP A 202 -6.69 -18.99 48.73
C ASP A 202 -6.86 -19.80 47.43
N GLN A 203 -5.91 -19.69 46.49
CA GLN A 203 -5.84 -20.44 45.21
C GLN A 203 -7.17 -20.45 44.40
N SER A 204 -8.00 -19.41 44.52
CA SER A 204 -9.39 -19.42 44.04
C SER A 204 -9.56 -19.16 42.54
N CYS A 205 -8.58 -18.50 41.92
CA CYS A 205 -8.58 -18.15 40.51
C CYS A 205 -8.35 -19.36 39.58
N GLY A 206 -7.51 -20.32 39.99
CA GLY A 206 -7.02 -21.40 39.13
C GLY A 206 -7.91 -22.64 39.06
N PHE A 207 -8.03 -23.24 37.88
CA PHE A 207 -8.65 -24.56 37.72
C PHE A 207 -7.86 -25.62 38.52
N ASN A 208 -8.56 -26.45 39.29
CA ASN A 208 -7.92 -27.42 40.19
C ASN A 208 -7.45 -28.68 39.44
N GLU A 209 -6.20 -28.65 38.97
CA GLU A 209 -5.56 -29.78 38.26
C GLU A 209 -4.96 -30.85 39.21
N THR A 210 -5.10 -30.74 40.55
CA THR A 210 -4.37 -31.59 41.53
C THR A 210 -4.65 -33.09 41.42
N ALA A 211 -5.79 -33.48 40.83
CA ALA A 211 -6.20 -34.87 40.64
C ALA A 211 -6.08 -35.36 39.18
N LEU A 212 -5.50 -34.56 38.28
CA LEU A 212 -5.39 -34.84 36.85
C LEU A 212 -3.92 -35.06 36.47
N ASP A 213 -3.64 -35.94 35.49
CA ASP A 213 -2.29 -36.07 34.93
C ASP A 213 -2.05 -34.99 33.87
N VAL A 214 -0.91 -34.30 33.99
CA VAL A 214 -0.42 -33.29 33.04
C VAL A 214 -0.17 -33.89 31.66
N ASN A 215 0.13 -35.19 31.57
CA ASN A 215 0.31 -35.88 30.28
C ASN A 215 -1.00 -36.01 29.48
N ASP A 216 -2.16 -36.02 30.16
CA ASP A 216 -3.48 -36.18 29.56
C ASP A 216 -4.21 -34.83 29.34
N ARG A 217 -3.47 -33.71 29.36
CA ARG A 217 -4.02 -32.34 29.38
C ARG A 217 -5.06 -32.08 28.29
N ASP A 218 -4.79 -32.54 27.07
CA ASP A 218 -5.64 -32.31 25.91
C ASP A 218 -7.08 -32.84 26.11
N ASN A 219 -7.24 -33.92 26.88
CA ASN A 219 -8.54 -34.53 27.18
C ASN A 219 -9.45 -33.64 28.05
N TYR A 220 -8.88 -32.73 28.86
CA TYR A 220 -9.62 -31.88 29.79
C TYR A 220 -9.54 -30.37 29.48
N ILE A 221 -8.90 -29.97 28.37
CA ILE A 221 -8.98 -28.59 27.84
C ILE A 221 -10.42 -28.08 27.76
N PRO A 222 -11.44 -28.85 27.28
CA PRO A 222 -12.81 -28.37 27.23
C PRO A 222 -13.40 -28.04 28.61
N GLN A 223 -13.09 -28.84 29.64
CA GLN A 223 -13.55 -28.62 31.01
C GLN A 223 -12.86 -27.40 31.65
N MET A 224 -11.58 -27.20 31.35
CA MET A 224 -10.84 -26.01 31.74
C MET A 224 -11.42 -24.76 31.07
N MET A 225 -11.74 -24.81 29.77
CA MET A 225 -12.41 -23.71 29.06
C MET A 225 -13.79 -23.41 29.66
N GLU A 226 -14.60 -24.42 29.94
CA GLU A 226 -15.91 -24.26 30.60
C GLU A 226 -15.78 -23.63 32.00
N TYR A 227 -14.78 -24.01 32.79
CA TYR A 227 -14.48 -23.38 34.09
C TYR A 227 -14.14 -21.88 33.97
N TRP A 228 -13.44 -21.48 32.91
CA TRP A 228 -13.07 -20.09 32.66
C TRP A 228 -14.18 -19.26 32.01
N GLU A 229 -15.09 -19.89 31.25
CA GLU A 229 -16.24 -19.26 30.58
C GLU A 229 -17.45 -19.11 31.52
N ASN A 230 -17.66 -20.05 32.44
CA ASN A 230 -18.80 -20.08 33.34
C ASN A 230 -18.56 -19.21 34.60
N GLN A 231 -19.15 -18.01 34.63
CA GLN A 231 -19.08 -17.07 35.76
C GLN A 231 -19.54 -17.75 37.07
N THR A 232 -19.00 -17.41 38.25
CA THR A 232 -18.55 -16.10 38.74
C THR A 232 -17.53 -16.29 39.87
N GLU A 233 -16.65 -15.30 40.11
CA GLU A 233 -16.02 -15.12 41.42
C GLU A 233 -16.33 -13.71 41.94
N GLN A 234 -16.81 -13.61 43.18
CA GLN A 234 -17.18 -12.34 43.85
C GLN A 234 -18.17 -11.39 43.11
N GLY A 235 -18.78 -11.82 42.01
CA GLY A 235 -19.75 -11.02 41.24
C GLY A 235 -19.19 -10.42 39.93
N GLU A 236 -17.96 -10.75 39.55
CA GLU A 236 -17.36 -10.35 38.27
C GLU A 236 -16.93 -11.57 37.43
N ASP A 237 -16.84 -11.37 36.12
CA ASP A 237 -16.38 -12.34 35.12
C ASP A 237 -14.94 -12.79 35.42
N ARG A 238 -14.64 -14.11 35.36
CA ARG A 238 -13.25 -14.63 35.50
C ARG A 238 -12.34 -14.17 34.35
N ILE A 239 -12.90 -13.91 33.17
CA ILE A 239 -12.22 -13.44 31.98
C ILE A 239 -12.81 -12.11 31.53
N ARG A 240 -11.92 -11.14 31.28
CA ARG A 240 -12.23 -9.90 30.58
C ARG A 240 -11.73 -10.00 29.13
N VAL A 241 -12.66 -10.00 28.18
CA VAL A 241 -12.37 -9.89 26.75
C VAL A 241 -12.01 -8.44 26.41
N ILE A 242 -10.94 -8.22 25.64
CA ILE A 242 -10.66 -6.92 25.02
C ILE A 242 -10.88 -7.06 23.51
N GLU A 243 -12.05 -6.63 23.04
CA GLU A 243 -12.39 -6.67 21.62
C GLU A 243 -11.46 -5.79 20.78
N PHE A 244 -10.76 -6.40 19.81
CA PHE A 244 -10.01 -5.68 18.80
C PHE A 244 -10.95 -5.12 17.73
N SER A 245 -10.72 -3.86 17.35
CA SER A 245 -11.42 -3.25 16.23
C SER A 245 -11.21 -4.04 14.92
N ASN A 246 -12.18 -4.00 14.01
CA ASN A 246 -12.08 -4.67 12.71
C ASN A 246 -10.82 -4.26 11.95
N PHE A 247 -10.47 -2.97 11.96
CA PHE A 247 -9.21 -2.46 11.41
C PHE A 247 -7.98 -3.15 12.04
N THR A 248 -7.93 -3.26 13.38
CA THR A 248 -6.82 -3.95 14.08
C THR A 248 -6.69 -5.39 13.61
N LYS A 249 -7.80 -6.13 13.49
CA LYS A 249 -7.83 -7.52 12.99
C LYS A 249 -7.36 -7.60 11.53
N GLN A 250 -7.92 -6.77 10.65
CA GLN A 250 -7.54 -6.71 9.23
C GLN A 250 -6.06 -6.38 9.02
N TYR A 251 -5.58 -5.32 9.66
CA TYR A 251 -4.23 -4.81 9.51
C TYR A 251 -3.18 -5.77 10.08
N SER A 252 -3.40 -6.30 11.29
CA SER A 252 -2.43 -7.20 11.93
C SER A 252 -2.27 -8.53 11.18
N LEU A 253 -3.35 -9.17 10.72
CA LEU A 253 -3.23 -10.39 9.92
C LEU A 253 -2.49 -10.13 8.60
N SER A 254 -2.79 -9.01 7.96
CA SER A 254 -2.19 -8.64 6.67
C SER A 254 -0.69 -8.35 6.80
N ILE A 255 -0.27 -7.65 7.86
CA ILE A 255 1.15 -7.42 8.17
C ILE A 255 1.86 -8.73 8.56
N TYR A 256 1.22 -9.59 9.36
CA TYR A 256 1.77 -10.90 9.71
C TYR A 256 2.02 -11.75 8.46
N TRP A 257 1.01 -11.91 7.60
CA TRP A 257 1.14 -12.66 6.34
C TRP A 257 2.17 -12.04 5.38
N SER A 258 2.23 -10.71 5.32
CA SER A 258 3.27 -9.99 4.55
C SER A 258 4.68 -10.27 5.08
N SER A 259 4.86 -10.30 6.40
CA SER A 259 6.15 -10.65 7.01
C SER A 259 6.54 -12.09 6.69
N LEU A 260 5.60 -13.04 6.76
CA LEU A 260 5.85 -14.44 6.39
C LEU A 260 6.26 -14.57 4.93
N THR A 261 5.55 -13.95 3.99
CA THR A 261 5.83 -14.08 2.55
C THR A 261 7.11 -13.40 2.09
N LEU A 262 7.61 -12.40 2.82
CA LEU A 262 8.84 -11.68 2.49
C LEU A 262 10.08 -12.13 3.29
N THR A 263 9.91 -12.92 4.36
CA THR A 263 11.02 -13.43 5.19
C THR A 263 11.11 -14.96 5.27
N THR A 264 10.04 -15.67 4.94
CA THR A 264 9.96 -17.15 4.93
C THR A 264 9.29 -17.63 3.63
N SER A 265 9.13 -18.93 3.42
CA SER A 265 8.49 -19.48 2.21
C SER A 265 6.95 -19.34 2.18
N GLY A 266 6.39 -18.33 2.86
CA GLY A 266 4.94 -18.06 2.89
C GLY A 266 4.08 -19.10 3.59
N GLN A 267 4.69 -20.08 4.28
CA GLN A 267 3.99 -21.20 4.88
C GLN A 267 3.43 -20.80 6.25
N GLN A 268 2.13 -20.53 6.32
CA GLN A 268 1.44 -20.19 7.55
C GLN A 268 1.37 -21.43 8.46
N VAL A 269 1.91 -21.33 9.67
CA VAL A 269 1.83 -22.41 10.67
C VAL A 269 0.44 -22.38 11.28
N TYR A 270 -0.40 -23.32 10.87
CA TYR A 270 -1.69 -23.56 11.52
C TYR A 270 -1.47 -24.42 12.76
N LEU A 271 -1.99 -23.97 13.90
CA LEU A 271 -2.22 -24.86 15.04
C LEU A 271 -3.37 -25.78 14.64
N ALA A 272 -3.05 -27.01 14.24
CA ALA A 272 -4.04 -28.07 14.11
C ALA A 272 -4.52 -28.43 15.52
N LEU A 273 -5.71 -27.97 15.86
CA LEU A 273 -6.53 -28.56 16.90
C LEU A 273 -7.31 -29.70 16.22
N ASP A 274 -6.64 -30.84 16.08
CA ASP A 274 -7.23 -32.14 15.70
C ASP A 274 -7.77 -32.86 16.97
#